data_AF-A0A1X7H747-F1
#
_entry.id   AF-A0A1X7H747-F1
#
_cell.length_a   1.000
_cell.length_b   1.000
_cell.length_c   1.000
_cell.angle_alpha   90.00
_cell.angle_beta   90.00
_cell.angle_gamma   90.00
#
_symmetry.space_group_name_H-M   'P 1'
#
loop_
_entity.id
_entity.type
_entity.pdbx_description
1 polymer ?
#
loop_
_entity_poly.entity_id
_entity_poly.type
_entity_poly.pdbx_seq_one_letter_code
_entity_poly.pdbx_strand_id
1 'polypeptide(L)'
;MSNMHRIHWFDQQIREGKYPNSRLLAEEFEISTRQAQRDIEYMEISLRAPLNYVAKKRGYCYEDKTYLLPLLYMTEEEKRVLNYLAHRYRSYDYENSSSVRRVAHLLGRFTDEQQLESTRLPVFSVSPQVLRFFELLTHAVRDSLIVQILYRGEEGEIFIIGCPLQLLSKYSADYVRINCIEQHTDVELRLDRIKHLKVTEEKVEMITPSHLYGNVDALRTRSKPFQAQMVFRQPIVCNTWYGYPAHEIENRTYRIDFYEVELFMQDLMIHMTEWQELSSPKWLRTKLRSRCESIVEQLDLTNAHSTDTLKE
;
A
#
# COMPACT_ATOMS: atom_id res chain seq x y z
N MET A 1 -17.31 9.86 23.03
CA MET A 1 -16.35 10.26 21.97
C MET A 1 -15.08 9.42 22.03
N SER A 2 -14.46 9.14 20.87
CA SER A 2 -13.22 8.34 20.79
C SER A 2 -12.05 9.01 21.52
N ASN A 3 -11.15 8.22 22.12
CA ASN A 3 -9.93 8.69 22.78
C ASN A 3 -9.06 9.54 21.84
N MET A 4 -8.95 9.14 20.56
CA MET A 4 -8.12 9.82 19.57
C MET A 4 -8.51 11.29 19.36
N HIS A 5 -9.80 11.62 19.41
CA HIS A 5 -10.27 12.99 19.26
C HIS A 5 -9.80 13.89 20.42
N ARG A 6 -9.74 13.33 21.64
CA ARG A 6 -9.25 14.04 22.82
C ARG A 6 -7.75 14.25 22.79
N ILE A 7 -7.00 13.24 22.33
CA ILE A 7 -5.55 13.32 22.11
C ILE A 7 -5.20 14.39 21.07
N HIS A 8 -5.92 14.43 19.94
CA HIS A 8 -5.71 15.45 18.91
C HIS A 8 -5.95 16.87 19.42
N TRP A 9 -7.06 17.07 20.12
CA TRP A 9 -7.36 18.35 20.71
C TRP A 9 -6.26 18.78 21.69
N PHE A 10 -5.78 17.85 22.54
CA PHE A 10 -4.72 18.13 23.51
C PHE A 10 -3.39 18.48 22.83
N ASP A 11 -2.99 17.75 21.78
CA ASP A 11 -1.81 18.08 20.96
C ASP A 11 -1.94 19.47 20.33
N GLN A 12 -3.09 19.80 19.75
CA GLN A 12 -3.35 21.11 19.16
C GLN A 12 -3.21 22.22 20.21
N GLN A 13 -3.78 22.06 21.41
CA GLN A 13 -3.64 23.04 22.49
C GLN A 13 -2.18 23.23 22.92
N ILE A 14 -1.37 22.17 22.95
CA ILE A 14 0.07 22.27 23.22
C ILE A 14 0.77 23.09 22.12
N ARG A 15 0.49 22.80 20.85
CA ARG A 15 1.11 23.49 19.70
C ARG A 15 0.74 24.96 19.60
N GLU A 16 -0.49 25.30 19.97
CA GLU A 16 -0.96 26.68 20.08
C GLU A 16 -0.37 27.41 21.32
N GLY A 17 0.46 26.74 22.12
CA GLY A 17 1.11 27.32 23.29
C GLY A 17 0.15 27.60 24.45
N LYS A 18 -0.97 26.87 24.53
CA LYS A 18 -2.04 27.09 25.51
C LYS A 18 -1.86 26.33 26.83
N TYR A 19 -0.86 25.45 26.93
CA TYR A 19 -0.55 24.67 28.13
C TYR A 19 -1.76 23.92 28.71
N PRO A 20 -2.36 22.97 27.98
CA PRO A 20 -3.54 22.23 28.46
C PRO A 20 -3.19 21.35 29.67
N ASN A 21 -4.20 20.93 30.43
CA ASN A 21 -4.06 20.01 31.56
C ASN A 21 -5.25 19.05 31.66
N SER A 22 -5.18 18.06 32.55
CA SER A 22 -6.23 17.04 32.71
C SER A 22 -7.59 17.62 33.11
N ARG A 23 -7.63 18.74 33.84
CA ARG A 23 -8.89 19.41 34.19
C ARG A 23 -9.53 20.07 32.98
N LEU A 24 -8.74 20.80 32.18
CA LEU A 24 -9.19 21.44 30.94
C LEU A 24 -9.72 20.39 29.95
N LEU A 25 -8.99 19.27 29.81
CA LEU A 25 -9.40 18.16 28.94
C LEU A 25 -10.68 17.48 29.44
N ALA A 26 -10.85 17.34 30.76
CA ALA A 26 -12.04 16.78 31.38
C ALA A 26 -13.28 17.66 31.16
N GLU A 27 -13.13 18.98 31.30
CA GLU A 27 -14.20 19.96 31.08
C GLU A 27 -14.64 20.00 29.61
N GLU A 28 -13.69 20.06 28.67
CA GLU A 28 -13.98 20.15 27.23
C GLU A 28 -14.75 18.93 26.70
N PHE A 29 -14.41 17.73 27.18
CA PHE A 29 -14.98 16.48 26.68
C PHE A 29 -15.99 15.83 27.60
N GLU A 30 -16.38 16.52 28.69
CA GLU A 30 -17.31 16.03 29.70
C GLU A 30 -16.94 14.64 30.25
N ILE A 31 -15.65 14.41 30.50
CA ILE A 31 -15.12 13.16 31.06
C ILE A 31 -14.62 13.35 32.49
N SER A 32 -14.45 12.24 33.21
CA SER A 32 -13.81 12.31 34.53
C SER A 32 -12.34 12.77 34.43
N THR A 33 -11.88 13.50 35.43
CA THR A 33 -10.47 13.90 35.56
C THR A 33 -9.51 12.69 35.54
N ARG A 34 -9.94 11.56 36.10
CA ARG A 34 -9.21 10.30 36.05
C ARG A 34 -9.06 9.77 34.61
N GLN A 35 -10.07 9.89 33.78
CA GLN A 35 -10.00 9.47 32.38
C GLN A 35 -9.11 10.42 31.57
N ALA A 36 -9.23 11.73 31.77
CA ALA A 36 -8.34 12.70 31.15
C ALA A 36 -6.87 12.47 31.51
N GLN A 37 -6.58 12.09 32.76
CA GLN A 37 -5.22 11.74 33.19
C GLN A 37 -4.70 10.51 32.44
N ARG A 38 -5.52 9.47 32.27
CA ARG A 38 -5.15 8.28 31.47
C ARG A 38 -4.89 8.61 30.01
N ASP A 39 -5.64 9.55 29.43
CA ASP A 39 -5.41 9.96 28.05
C ASP A 39 -4.05 10.69 27.91
N ILE A 40 -3.67 11.52 28.89
CA ILE A 40 -2.35 12.15 28.95
C ILE A 40 -1.24 11.12 29.16
N GLU A 41 -1.43 10.16 30.07
CA GLU A 41 -0.50 9.03 30.28
C GLU A 41 -0.32 8.22 29.01
N TYR A 42 -1.38 8.00 28.23
CA TYR A 42 -1.30 7.33 26.95
C TYR A 42 -0.45 8.12 25.94
N MET A 43 -0.60 9.45 25.90
CA MET A 43 0.27 10.29 25.06
C MET A 43 1.74 10.17 25.47
N GLU A 44 2.04 10.19 26.77
CA GLU A 44 3.41 10.10 27.29
C GLU A 44 4.03 8.70 27.08
N ILE A 45 3.30 7.64 27.42
CA ILE A 45 3.84 6.27 27.46
C ILE A 45 3.75 5.61 26.08
N SER A 46 2.57 5.62 25.46
CA SER A 46 2.32 4.89 24.21
C SER A 46 2.80 5.68 23.00
N LEU A 47 2.48 6.98 22.94
CA LEU A 47 2.87 7.84 21.82
C LEU A 47 4.26 8.46 22.00
N ARG A 48 4.89 8.27 23.17
CA ARG A 48 6.20 8.86 23.52
C ARG A 48 6.23 10.36 23.31
N ALA A 49 5.10 11.01 23.57
CA ALA A 49 5.01 12.45 23.53
C ALA A 49 5.95 13.03 24.61
N PRO A 50 6.89 13.91 24.24
CA PRO A 50 7.85 14.51 25.17
C PRO A 50 7.14 15.61 25.98
N LEU A 51 6.16 15.22 26.80
CA LEU A 51 5.35 16.11 27.61
C LEU A 51 6.16 16.60 28.81
N ASN A 52 6.19 17.91 29.00
CA ASN A 52 6.78 18.55 30.16
C ASN A 52 5.74 19.41 30.88
N TYR A 53 5.59 19.20 32.18
CA TYR A 53 4.65 19.96 33.00
C TYR A 53 5.26 21.29 33.46
N VAL A 54 4.64 22.39 33.07
CA VAL A 54 5.07 23.75 33.44
C VAL A 54 4.25 24.24 34.62
N ALA A 55 4.80 24.12 35.84
CA ALA A 55 4.11 24.50 37.08
C ALA A 55 3.55 25.94 37.07
N LYS A 56 4.30 26.91 36.51
CA LYS A 56 3.87 28.32 36.39
C LYS A 56 2.61 28.49 35.53
N LYS A 57 2.40 27.63 34.54
CA LYS A 57 1.25 27.64 33.62
C LYS A 57 0.18 26.61 34.00
N ARG A 58 0.48 25.73 34.96
CA ARG A 58 -0.39 24.64 35.42
C ARG A 58 -0.85 23.73 34.28
N GLY A 59 0.05 23.42 33.35
CA GLY A 59 -0.26 22.59 32.19
C GLY A 59 0.98 22.13 31.43
N TYR A 60 0.76 21.36 30.37
CA TYR A 60 1.81 20.64 29.64
C TYR A 60 2.25 21.37 28.37
N CYS A 61 3.52 21.23 28.01
CA CYS A 61 4.04 21.58 26.69
C CYS A 61 4.94 20.45 26.16
N TYR A 62 5.32 20.50 24.87
CA TYR A 62 6.36 19.62 24.36
C TYR A 62 7.75 20.17 24.70
N GLU A 63 8.61 19.31 25.23
CA GLU A 63 10.04 19.58 25.39
C GLU A 63 10.73 19.69 24.02
N ASP A 64 10.40 18.77 23.10
CA ASP A 64 10.85 18.80 21.72
C ASP A 64 9.74 19.31 20.79
N LYS A 65 9.94 20.50 20.21
CA LYS A 65 8.99 21.14 19.27
C LYS A 65 8.91 20.42 17.92
N THR A 66 9.87 19.56 17.60
CA THR A 66 9.86 18.75 16.37
C THR A 66 8.98 17.51 16.50
N TYR A 67 8.54 17.19 17.72
CA TYR A 67 7.56 16.12 17.93
C TYR A 67 6.30 16.39 17.11
N LEU A 68 5.93 15.41 16.29
CA LEU A 68 4.67 15.38 15.56
C LEU A 68 3.84 14.25 16.14
N LEU A 69 2.62 14.56 16.57
CA LEU A 69 1.67 13.53 16.95
C LEU A 69 1.44 12.63 15.72
N PRO A 70 1.68 11.31 15.81
CA PRO A 70 1.44 10.43 14.68
C PRO A 70 -0.07 10.44 14.35
N LEU A 71 -0.45 11.16 13.28
CA LEU A 71 -1.79 11.12 12.69
C LEU A 71 -1.94 9.80 11.95
N LEU A 72 -2.12 8.71 12.69
CA LEU A 72 -2.39 7.39 12.12
C LEU A 72 -3.87 7.11 12.28
N TYR A 73 -4.65 7.57 11.30
CA TYR A 73 -5.98 7.03 11.07
C TYR A 73 -5.79 5.67 10.42
N MET A 74 -5.95 4.62 11.22
CA MET A 74 -5.98 3.24 10.74
C MET A 74 -7.32 2.62 11.12
N THR A 75 -7.94 2.00 10.13
CA THR A 75 -9.05 1.09 10.31
C THR A 75 -8.63 -0.11 11.16
N GLU A 76 -9.60 -0.78 11.79
CA GLU A 76 -9.33 -2.00 12.54
C GLU A 76 -8.77 -3.12 11.64
N GLU A 77 -9.01 -3.07 10.34
CA GLU A 77 -8.39 -3.99 9.36
C GLU A 77 -6.90 -3.71 9.20
N GLU A 78 -6.51 -2.45 9.00
CA GLU A 78 -5.11 -2.03 8.86
C GLU A 78 -4.30 -2.32 10.14
N LYS A 79 -4.89 -2.09 11.32
CA LYS A 79 -4.25 -2.44 12.61
C LYS A 79 -3.99 -3.94 12.73
N ARG A 80 -4.93 -4.79 12.33
CA ARG A 80 -4.75 -6.25 12.37
C ARG A 80 -3.64 -6.72 11.43
N VAL A 81 -3.61 -6.18 10.21
CA VAL A 81 -2.54 -6.44 9.24
C VAL A 81 -1.18 -6.04 9.82
N LEU A 82 -1.09 -4.86 10.41
CA LEU A 82 0.13 -4.34 11.00
C LEU A 82 0.61 -5.20 12.18
N ASN A 83 -0.32 -5.66 13.02
CA ASN A 83 -0.02 -6.54 14.16
C ASN A 83 0.51 -7.90 13.68
N TYR A 84 -0.09 -8.48 12.64
CA TYR A 84 0.41 -9.70 12.02
C TYR A 84 1.83 -9.54 11.49
N LEU A 85 2.13 -8.44 10.79
CA LEU A 85 3.48 -8.17 10.28
C LEU A 85 4.48 -8.02 11.43
N ALA A 86 4.13 -7.27 12.49
CA ALA A 86 4.97 -7.12 13.68
C ALA A 86 5.27 -8.47 14.35
N HIS A 87 4.26 -9.34 14.51
CA HIS A 87 4.44 -10.69 15.02
C HIS A 87 5.36 -11.53 14.13
N ARG A 88 5.15 -11.52 12.80
CA ARG A 88 5.96 -12.28 11.85
C ARG A 88 7.44 -11.88 11.89
N TYR A 89 7.74 -10.59 11.91
CA TYR A 89 9.12 -10.09 12.02
C TYR A 89 9.77 -10.34 13.38
N ARG A 90 8.98 -10.64 14.43
CA ARG A 90 9.50 -11.03 15.75
C ARG A 90 9.75 -12.54 15.85
N SER A 91 8.87 -13.35 15.28
CA SER A 91 8.81 -14.80 15.50
C SER A 91 9.63 -15.63 14.50
N TYR A 92 10.07 -15.05 13.37
CA TYR A 92 10.88 -15.74 12.37
C TYR A 92 12.32 -15.23 12.35
N ASP A 93 13.28 -16.15 12.22
CA ASP A 93 14.71 -15.81 12.08
C ASP A 93 15.00 -15.27 10.68
N TYR A 94 15.07 -13.94 10.59
CA TYR A 94 15.53 -13.23 9.40
C TYR A 94 17.03 -12.89 9.51
N GLU A 95 17.75 -12.94 8.40
CA GLU A 95 19.08 -12.35 8.28
C GLU A 95 19.02 -10.85 8.66
N ASN A 96 19.98 -10.35 9.44
CA ASN A 96 19.94 -9.02 10.11
C ASN A 96 18.91 -8.89 11.26
N SER A 97 18.89 -9.88 12.14
CA SER A 97 17.94 -10.03 13.26
C SER A 97 17.76 -8.80 14.17
N SER A 98 18.76 -7.93 14.33
CA SER A 98 18.64 -6.74 15.18
C SER A 98 17.80 -5.63 14.55
N SER A 99 17.98 -5.34 13.26
CA SER A 99 17.23 -4.31 12.53
C SER A 99 15.80 -4.74 12.29
N VAL A 100 15.58 -6.01 11.94
CA VAL A 100 14.25 -6.58 11.73
C VAL A 100 13.42 -6.55 13.02
N ARG A 101 14.03 -6.90 14.17
CA ARG A 101 13.36 -6.78 15.48
C ARG A 101 13.02 -5.33 15.85
N ARG A 102 13.88 -4.35 15.52
CA ARG A 102 13.57 -2.94 15.74
C ARG A 102 12.36 -2.50 14.91
N VAL A 103 12.29 -2.91 13.64
CA VAL A 103 11.14 -2.66 12.77
C VAL A 103 9.88 -3.32 13.36
N ALA A 104 9.95 -4.60 13.76
CA ALA A 104 8.84 -5.29 14.40
C ALA A 104 8.30 -4.56 15.63
N HIS A 105 9.20 -4.05 16.48
CA HIS A 105 8.81 -3.26 17.65
C HIS A 105 8.20 -1.91 17.27
N LEU A 106 8.71 -1.23 16.22
CA LEU A 106 8.10 0.01 15.72
C LEU A 106 6.68 -0.23 15.19
N LEU A 107 6.48 -1.28 14.38
CA LEU A 107 5.16 -1.63 13.85
C LEU A 107 4.17 -1.95 14.99
N GLY A 108 4.61 -2.70 16.00
CA GLY A 108 3.77 -3.05 17.16
C GLY A 108 3.33 -1.87 18.03
N ARG A 109 4.01 -0.71 17.97
CA ARG A 109 3.57 0.48 18.73
C ARG A 109 2.27 1.08 18.21
N PHE A 110 1.94 0.80 16.96
CA PHE A 110 0.76 1.37 16.31
C PHE A 110 -0.47 0.45 16.39
N THR A 111 -0.33 -0.68 17.09
CA THR A 111 -1.39 -1.67 17.26
C THR A 111 -1.61 -1.91 18.75
N ASP A 112 -2.84 -1.77 19.23
CA ASP A 112 -3.17 -2.22 20.58
C ASP A 112 -3.00 -3.75 20.63
N GLU A 113 -2.39 -4.29 21.68
CA GLU A 113 -2.10 -5.73 21.88
C GLU A 113 -3.38 -6.58 22.09
N GLN A 114 -4.47 -6.29 21.36
CA GLN A 114 -5.68 -7.10 21.42
C GLN A 114 -5.59 -8.29 20.45
N GLN A 115 -6.10 -9.41 20.93
CA GLN A 115 -6.01 -10.74 20.34
C GLN A 115 -6.39 -10.72 18.86
N LEU A 116 -5.62 -11.42 18.03
CA LEU A 116 -5.97 -11.69 16.64
C LEU A 116 -7.29 -12.47 16.61
N GLU A 117 -8.42 -11.76 16.50
CA GLU A 117 -9.70 -12.40 16.20
C GLU A 117 -9.64 -13.05 14.81
N SER A 118 -10.36 -14.17 14.69
CA SER A 118 -10.37 -15.11 13.58
C SER A 118 -10.99 -14.54 12.29
N THR A 119 -10.32 -13.60 11.65
CA THR A 119 -10.60 -13.22 10.25
C THR A 119 -9.40 -13.55 9.37
N ARG A 120 -9.66 -13.88 8.10
CA ARG A 120 -8.61 -14.20 7.13
C ARG A 120 -7.68 -13.00 6.93
N LEU A 121 -6.41 -13.18 7.28
CA LEU A 121 -5.34 -12.22 6.99
C LEU A 121 -5.07 -12.17 5.48
N PRO A 122 -4.64 -11.01 4.93
CA PRO A 122 -4.22 -10.93 3.54
C PRO A 122 -3.02 -11.85 3.27
N VAL A 123 -2.99 -12.43 2.08
CA VAL A 123 -1.88 -13.27 1.65
C VAL A 123 -0.75 -12.38 1.17
N PHE A 124 0.33 -12.33 1.96
CA PHE A 124 1.58 -11.70 1.55
C PHE A 124 2.41 -12.73 0.77
N SER A 125 2.38 -12.64 -0.56
CA SER A 125 3.29 -13.40 -1.42
C SER A 125 4.43 -12.49 -1.87
N VAL A 126 5.66 -12.89 -1.56
CA VAL A 126 6.86 -12.28 -2.13
C VAL A 126 7.46 -13.32 -3.07
N SER A 127 7.57 -12.97 -4.36
CA SER A 127 8.31 -13.81 -5.30
C SER A 127 9.80 -13.69 -4.99
N PRO A 128 10.51 -14.81 -4.73
CA PRO A 128 11.96 -14.78 -4.49
C PRO A 128 12.73 -14.14 -5.66
N GLN A 129 12.20 -14.25 -6.88
CA GLN A 129 12.80 -13.63 -8.06
C GLN A 129 12.69 -12.10 -8.01
N VAL A 130 11.53 -11.57 -7.61
CA VAL A 130 11.32 -10.12 -7.48
C VAL A 130 12.24 -9.55 -6.39
N LEU A 131 12.36 -10.24 -5.26
CA LEU A 131 13.28 -9.85 -4.18
C LEU A 131 14.73 -9.80 -4.68
N ARG A 132 15.17 -10.84 -5.39
CA ARG A 132 16.50 -10.88 -6.00
C ARG A 132 16.71 -9.74 -7.00
N PHE A 133 15.71 -9.43 -7.84
CA PHE A 133 15.82 -8.31 -8.78
C PHE A 133 15.91 -6.97 -8.05
N PHE A 134 15.14 -6.79 -6.98
CA PHE A 134 15.18 -5.60 -6.15
C PHE A 134 16.60 -5.39 -5.57
N GLU A 135 17.22 -6.42 -5.02
CA GLU A 135 18.59 -6.37 -4.49
C GLU A 135 19.62 -6.03 -5.59
N LEU A 136 19.57 -6.75 -6.72
CA LEU A 136 20.48 -6.54 -7.85
C LEU A 136 20.35 -5.14 -8.44
N LEU A 137 19.13 -4.62 -8.57
CA LEU A 137 18.87 -3.27 -9.07
C LEU A 137 19.29 -2.22 -8.05
N THR A 138 19.08 -2.45 -6.74
CA THR A 138 19.57 -1.54 -5.69
C THR A 138 21.08 -1.40 -5.76
N HIS A 139 21.79 -2.52 -5.95
CA HIS A 139 23.23 -2.52 -6.18
C HIS A 139 23.63 -1.78 -7.46
N ALA A 140 22.95 -2.08 -8.58
CA ALA A 140 23.24 -1.46 -9.87
C ALA A 140 22.98 0.06 -9.89
N VAL A 141 21.92 0.53 -9.20
CA VAL A 141 21.65 1.97 -9.02
C VAL A 141 22.76 2.64 -8.22
N ARG A 142 23.16 2.03 -7.09
CA ARG A 142 24.21 2.58 -6.22
C ARG A 142 25.54 2.75 -6.95
N ASP A 143 25.91 1.75 -7.74
CA ASP A 143 27.22 1.68 -8.40
C ASP A 143 27.16 2.13 -9.88
N SER A 144 26.01 2.63 -10.34
CA SER A 144 25.73 3.11 -11.72
C SER A 144 26.15 2.13 -12.81
N LEU A 145 25.76 0.86 -12.61
CA LEU A 145 26.10 -0.27 -13.48
C LEU A 145 25.06 -0.44 -14.58
N ILE A 146 25.51 -0.81 -15.77
CA ILE A 146 24.61 -1.17 -16.87
C ILE A 146 23.92 -2.51 -16.55
N VAL A 147 22.62 -2.58 -16.83
CA VAL A 147 21.82 -3.78 -16.69
C VAL A 147 21.21 -4.21 -18.02
N GLN A 148 21.14 -5.52 -18.21
CA GLN A 148 20.46 -6.18 -19.32
C GLN A 148 19.20 -6.86 -18.77
N ILE A 149 18.05 -6.51 -19.35
CA ILE A 149 16.75 -6.95 -18.87
C ILE A 149 15.98 -7.60 -20.01
N LEU A 150 15.50 -8.83 -19.77
CA LEU A 150 14.46 -9.46 -20.57
C LEU A 150 13.12 -9.19 -19.90
N TYR A 151 12.30 -8.38 -20.57
CA TYR A 151 11.05 -7.86 -20.04
C TYR A 151 9.85 -8.42 -20.80
N ARG A 152 8.77 -8.76 -20.08
CA ARG A 152 7.49 -9.13 -20.70
C ARG A 152 6.68 -7.86 -21.00
N GLY A 153 6.72 -7.42 -22.26
CA GLY A 153 5.90 -6.34 -22.81
C GLY A 153 4.48 -6.79 -23.16
N GLU A 154 3.70 -5.89 -23.75
CA GLU A 154 2.31 -6.15 -24.16
C GLU A 154 2.21 -7.00 -25.44
N GLU A 155 3.13 -6.80 -26.38
CA GLU A 155 3.16 -7.48 -27.68
C GLU A 155 4.19 -8.62 -27.75
N GLY A 156 4.94 -8.85 -26.67
CA GLY A 156 5.99 -9.88 -26.65
C GLY A 156 7.09 -9.63 -25.62
N GLU A 157 8.20 -10.33 -25.78
CA GLU A 157 9.40 -10.11 -24.97
C GLU A 157 10.24 -8.98 -25.56
N ILE A 158 10.65 -8.05 -24.71
CA ILE A 158 11.44 -6.89 -25.06
C ILE A 158 12.77 -7.00 -24.33
N PHE A 159 13.87 -6.77 -25.04
CA PHE A 159 15.20 -6.72 -24.45
C PHE A 159 15.59 -5.26 -24.23
N ILE A 160 16.04 -4.94 -23.02
CA ILE A 160 16.36 -3.57 -22.60
C ILE A 160 17.77 -3.56 -22.02
N ILE A 161 18.59 -2.63 -22.50
CA ILE A 161 19.93 -2.37 -21.98
C ILE A 161 20.00 -0.91 -21.53
N GLY A 162 20.35 -0.69 -20.26
CA GLY A 162 20.40 0.66 -19.73
C GLY A 162 20.95 0.76 -18.32
N CYS A 163 21.08 1.98 -17.81
CA CYS A 163 21.47 2.23 -16.43
C CYS A 163 20.22 2.42 -15.57
N PRO A 164 20.03 1.63 -14.49
CA PRO A 164 18.93 1.86 -13.58
C PRO A 164 19.23 3.13 -12.76
N LEU A 165 18.25 4.01 -12.68
CA LEU A 165 18.36 5.31 -12.02
C LEU A 165 17.76 5.28 -10.61
N GLN A 166 16.59 4.65 -10.45
CA GLN A 166 15.85 4.65 -9.19
C GLN A 166 14.83 3.51 -9.13
N LEU A 167 14.66 2.93 -7.93
CA LEU A 167 13.53 2.06 -7.59
C LEU A 167 12.38 2.88 -7.01
N LEU A 168 11.16 2.60 -7.48
CA LEU A 168 9.94 3.34 -7.18
C LEU A 168 8.84 2.36 -6.79
N SER A 169 7.96 2.74 -5.86
CA SER A 169 6.74 1.99 -5.58
C SER A 169 5.54 2.84 -6.00
N LYS A 170 4.72 2.32 -6.93
CA LYS A 170 3.53 3.01 -7.48
C LYS A 170 2.42 1.98 -7.67
N TYR A 171 1.16 2.37 -7.44
CA TYR A 171 -0.02 1.52 -7.69
C TYR A 171 0.10 0.10 -7.10
N SER A 172 0.68 -0.03 -5.90
CA SER A 172 0.89 -1.33 -5.23
C SER A 172 1.84 -2.30 -5.96
N ALA A 173 2.72 -1.78 -6.82
CA ALA A 173 3.77 -2.56 -7.46
C ALA A 173 5.12 -1.83 -7.45
N ASP A 174 6.19 -2.60 -7.54
CA ASP A 174 7.54 -2.08 -7.60
C ASP A 174 7.99 -1.87 -9.05
N TYR A 175 8.59 -0.72 -9.30
CA TYR A 175 9.09 -0.26 -10.58
C TYR A 175 10.56 0.10 -10.49
N VAL A 176 11.27 -0.02 -11.61
CA VAL A 176 12.60 0.56 -11.80
C VAL A 176 12.56 1.54 -12.98
N ARG A 177 13.12 2.73 -12.78
CA ARG A 177 13.40 3.67 -13.88
C ARG A 177 14.76 3.38 -14.45
N ILE A 178 14.85 3.20 -15.76
CA ILE A 178 16.08 2.86 -16.48
C ILE A 178 16.27 3.88 -17.60
N ASN A 179 17.47 4.44 -17.69
CA ASN A 179 17.90 5.20 -18.85
C ASN A 179 18.41 4.24 -19.92
N CYS A 180 17.68 4.11 -21.03
CA CYS A 180 18.03 3.21 -22.12
C CYS A 180 19.16 3.80 -22.97
N ILE A 181 20.23 3.04 -23.20
CA ILE A 181 21.39 3.50 -23.98
C ILE A 181 21.03 3.66 -25.46
N GLU A 182 20.20 2.77 -26.00
CA GLU A 182 19.85 2.78 -27.42
C GLU A 182 18.88 3.90 -27.82
N GLN A 183 18.06 4.38 -26.87
CA GLN A 183 16.95 5.31 -27.15
C GLN A 183 17.12 6.66 -26.47
N HIS A 184 18.10 6.83 -25.57
CA HIS A 184 18.28 8.02 -24.72
C HIS A 184 16.98 8.47 -24.01
N THR A 185 16.10 7.50 -23.74
CA THR A 185 14.82 7.72 -23.07
C THR A 185 14.78 6.96 -21.75
N ASP A 186 14.13 7.59 -20.77
CA ASP A 186 13.86 6.95 -19.49
C ASP A 186 12.61 6.07 -19.62
N VAL A 187 12.74 4.80 -19.22
CA VAL A 187 11.65 3.82 -19.22
C VAL A 187 11.39 3.35 -17.79
N GLU A 188 10.13 3.24 -17.41
CA GLU A 188 9.71 2.64 -16.13
C GLU A 188 9.26 1.19 -16.36
N LEU A 189 9.89 0.23 -15.68
CA LEU A 189 9.60 -1.20 -15.80
C LEU A 189 9.10 -1.76 -14.47
N ARG A 190 8.03 -2.56 -14.50
CA ARG A 190 7.57 -3.28 -13.31
C ARG A 190 8.47 -4.47 -13.02
N LEU A 191 8.84 -4.65 -11.75
CA LEU A 191 9.73 -5.75 -11.34
C LEU A 191 9.08 -7.13 -11.54
N ASP A 192 7.76 -7.24 -11.39
CA ASP A 192 7.00 -8.49 -11.56
C ASP A 192 6.97 -9.01 -13.02
N ARG A 193 7.26 -8.15 -13.99
CA ARG A 193 7.31 -8.48 -15.44
C ARG A 193 8.72 -8.74 -15.96
N ILE A 194 9.74 -8.57 -15.12
CA ILE A 194 11.12 -8.93 -15.46
C ILE A 194 11.25 -10.46 -15.45
N LYS A 195 11.66 -11.05 -16.58
CA LYS A 195 11.97 -12.48 -16.65
C LYS A 195 13.42 -12.78 -16.30
N HIS A 196 14.32 -11.94 -16.80
CA HIS A 196 15.75 -12.09 -16.59
C HIS A 196 16.40 -10.73 -16.39
N LEU A 197 17.30 -10.64 -15.42
CA LEU A 197 18.10 -9.47 -15.12
C LEU A 197 19.55 -9.91 -14.99
N LYS A 198 20.44 -9.26 -15.75
CA LYS A 198 21.87 -9.43 -15.64
C LYS A 198 22.52 -8.07 -15.45
N VAL A 199 23.24 -7.92 -14.34
CA VAL A 199 24.06 -6.73 -14.07
C VAL A 199 25.41 -6.94 -14.74
N THR A 200 25.90 -5.92 -15.43
CA THR A 200 27.23 -5.93 -16.07
C THR A 200 28.23 -5.15 -15.21
N GLU A 201 29.52 -5.39 -15.43
CA GLU A 201 30.61 -4.68 -14.73
C GLU A 201 30.93 -3.33 -15.37
N GLU A 202 30.30 -3.01 -16.51
CA GLU A 202 30.47 -1.74 -17.20
C GLU A 202 29.75 -0.62 -16.43
N LYS A 203 30.52 0.43 -16.13
CA LYS A 203 30.03 1.66 -15.49
C LYS A 203 29.79 2.71 -16.55
N VAL A 204 28.66 3.40 -16.45
CA VAL A 204 28.44 4.62 -17.24
C VAL A 204 29.18 5.75 -16.54
N GLU A 205 30.12 6.40 -17.23
CA GLU A 205 30.64 7.70 -16.79
C GLU A 205 29.46 8.67 -16.76
N MET A 206 29.10 9.11 -15.56
CA MET A 206 27.95 9.97 -15.29
C MET A 206 27.83 11.08 -16.33
N ILE A 207 26.80 11.01 -17.18
CA ILE A 207 26.22 12.24 -17.74
C ILE A 207 25.54 12.90 -16.54
N THR A 208 26.18 13.95 -16.02
CA THR A 208 25.70 14.81 -14.95
C THR A 208 24.19 14.99 -15.05
N PRO A 209 23.38 14.52 -14.09
CA PRO A 209 21.95 14.77 -14.13
C PRO A 209 21.74 16.22 -13.69
N SER A 210 21.72 17.14 -14.65
CA SER A 210 21.26 18.52 -14.48
C SER A 210 19.77 18.64 -14.09
N HIS A 211 19.13 17.53 -13.70
CA HIS A 211 17.72 17.46 -13.29
C HIS A 211 17.52 17.01 -11.84
N LEU A 212 18.57 16.99 -11.00
CA LEU A 212 18.42 16.63 -9.58
C LEU A 212 17.64 17.66 -8.72
N TYR A 213 17.31 18.83 -9.27
CA TYR A 213 16.33 19.75 -8.67
C TYR A 213 15.49 20.40 -9.77
N GLY A 214 14.59 19.62 -10.38
CA GLY A 214 13.71 20.11 -11.43
C GLY A 214 12.38 19.38 -11.45
N ASN A 215 11.43 19.90 -10.67
CA ASN A 215 10.01 19.58 -10.70
C ASN A 215 9.61 18.17 -10.25
N VAL A 216 9.15 18.09 -9.00
CA VAL A 216 8.27 17.04 -8.46
C VAL A 216 6.97 16.88 -9.27
N ASP A 217 6.72 17.74 -10.27
CA ASP A 217 5.55 17.71 -11.15
C ASP A 217 5.77 17.22 -12.60
N ALA A 218 7.01 17.03 -13.10
CA ALA A 218 7.24 16.93 -14.55
C ALA A 218 7.40 15.52 -15.16
N LEU A 219 7.40 14.43 -14.38
CA LEU A 219 7.42 13.05 -14.93
C LEU A 219 6.26 12.21 -14.39
N ARG A 220 5.08 12.83 -14.30
CA ARG A 220 3.80 12.13 -14.30
C ARG A 220 3.55 11.59 -15.72
N THR A 221 4.21 10.51 -16.13
CA THR A 221 3.50 9.54 -16.95
C THR A 221 2.42 8.95 -16.05
N ARG A 222 1.31 9.69 -15.89
CA ARG A 222 0.04 9.08 -15.51
C ARG A 222 -0.15 8.01 -16.57
N SER A 223 0.18 6.76 -16.25
CA SER A 223 -0.37 5.65 -17.02
C SER A 223 -1.85 5.93 -17.02
N LYS A 224 -2.42 6.22 -18.20
CA LYS A 224 -3.85 6.51 -18.28
C LYS A 224 -4.54 5.32 -17.61
N PRO A 225 -5.42 5.54 -16.61
CA PRO A 225 -6.12 4.43 -16.00
C PRO A 225 -6.79 3.63 -17.13
N PHE A 226 -6.75 2.31 -17.01
CA PHE A 226 -7.62 1.49 -17.83
C PHE A 226 -9.06 1.90 -17.52
N GLN A 227 -9.85 2.06 -18.57
CA GLN A 227 -11.22 2.52 -18.45
C GLN A 227 -12.16 1.36 -18.74
N ALA A 228 -12.90 0.93 -17.73
CA ALA A 228 -13.99 -0.01 -17.88
C ALA A 228 -15.30 0.74 -18.02
N GLN A 229 -16.15 0.32 -18.96
CA GLN A 229 -17.52 0.80 -19.06
C GLN A 229 -18.45 -0.30 -18.58
N MET A 230 -19.27 0.03 -17.59
CA MET A 230 -20.11 -0.92 -16.89
C MET A 230 -21.50 -0.35 -16.66
N VAL A 231 -22.51 -1.19 -16.80
CA VAL A 231 -23.90 -0.87 -16.45
C VAL A 231 -24.19 -1.42 -15.07
N PHE A 232 -24.68 -0.56 -14.18
CA PHE A 232 -25.00 -0.93 -12.80
C PHE A 232 -26.51 -1.13 -12.60
N ARG A 233 -26.86 -2.10 -11.75
CA ARG A 233 -28.27 -2.41 -11.46
C ARG A 233 -28.93 -1.30 -10.64
N GLN A 234 -28.19 -0.71 -9.72
CA GLN A 234 -28.56 0.46 -8.94
C GLN A 234 -27.60 1.62 -9.23
N PRO A 235 -28.07 2.88 -9.22
CA PRO A 235 -27.18 4.03 -9.37
C PRO A 235 -26.17 4.08 -8.23
N ILE A 236 -24.92 4.38 -8.56
CA ILE A 236 -23.85 4.53 -7.57
C ILE A 236 -24.07 5.87 -6.88
N VAL A 237 -24.30 5.86 -5.56
CA VAL A 237 -24.60 7.06 -4.76
C VAL A 237 -23.35 7.93 -4.55
N CYS A 238 -22.17 7.36 -4.72
CA CYS A 238 -20.87 8.01 -4.52
C CYS A 238 -20.07 8.07 -5.84
N ASN A 239 -19.17 9.04 -5.98
CA ASN A 239 -18.27 9.17 -7.16
C ASN A 239 -17.19 8.06 -7.25
N THR A 240 -17.33 6.99 -6.46
CA THR A 240 -16.41 5.86 -6.41
C THR A 240 -17.18 4.56 -6.27
N TRP A 241 -16.77 3.54 -7.00
CA TRP A 241 -17.20 2.15 -6.83
C TRP A 241 -16.08 1.38 -6.14
N TYR A 242 -16.24 0.99 -4.87
CA TYR A 242 -15.21 0.29 -4.08
C TYR A 242 -13.80 0.89 -4.17
N GLY A 243 -13.70 2.22 -4.12
CA GLY A 243 -12.43 2.94 -4.20
C GLY A 243 -11.94 3.25 -5.62
N TYR A 244 -12.59 2.72 -6.66
CA TYR A 244 -12.33 3.11 -8.05
C TYR A 244 -13.14 4.36 -8.43
N PRO A 245 -12.52 5.41 -9.00
CA PRO A 245 -13.26 6.56 -9.53
C PRO A 245 -14.29 6.12 -10.56
N ALA A 246 -15.55 6.45 -10.31
CA ALA A 246 -16.68 6.11 -11.17
C ALA A 246 -17.31 7.39 -11.73
N HIS A 247 -17.35 7.49 -13.04
CA HIS A 247 -17.93 8.61 -13.77
C HIS A 247 -19.19 8.16 -14.48
N GLU A 248 -20.34 8.69 -14.08
CA GLU A 248 -21.59 8.44 -14.80
C GLU A 248 -21.50 9.02 -16.22
N ILE A 249 -21.81 8.19 -17.22
CA ILE A 249 -21.93 8.64 -18.61
C ILE A 249 -23.41 8.92 -18.87
N GLU A 250 -24.22 7.87 -19.04
CA GLU A 250 -25.66 7.96 -19.32
C GLU A 250 -26.38 6.68 -18.85
N ASN A 251 -27.59 6.82 -18.32
CA ASN A 251 -28.55 5.73 -18.09
C ASN A 251 -27.99 4.55 -17.25
N ARG A 252 -27.39 4.83 -16.07
CA ARG A 252 -26.72 3.85 -15.18
C ARG A 252 -25.47 3.19 -15.77
N THR A 253 -24.93 3.74 -16.85
CA THR A 253 -23.63 3.37 -17.39
C THR A 253 -22.56 4.23 -16.74
N TYR A 254 -21.60 3.59 -16.09
CA TYR A 254 -20.48 4.24 -15.43
C TYR A 254 -19.18 3.85 -16.12
N ARG A 255 -18.29 4.84 -16.25
CA ARG A 255 -16.89 4.65 -16.60
C ARG A 255 -16.07 4.56 -15.32
N ILE A 256 -15.43 3.42 -15.12
CA ILE A 256 -14.59 3.14 -13.96
C ILE A 256 -13.14 3.17 -14.38
N ASP A 257 -12.36 3.98 -13.66
CA ASP A 257 -10.93 4.12 -13.89
C ASP A 257 -10.17 3.19 -12.93
N PHE A 258 -9.34 2.29 -13.48
CA PHE A 258 -8.57 1.33 -12.69
C PHE A 258 -7.13 1.17 -13.22
N TYR A 259 -6.22 0.76 -12.34
CA TYR A 259 -4.78 0.63 -12.66
C TYR A 259 -4.32 -0.82 -12.58
N GLU A 260 -4.83 -1.58 -11.60
CA GLU A 260 -4.46 -2.96 -11.35
C GLU A 260 -5.54 -3.92 -11.85
N VAL A 261 -5.23 -4.64 -12.94
CA VAL A 261 -6.19 -5.51 -13.65
C VAL A 261 -6.66 -6.67 -12.76
N GLU A 262 -5.78 -7.26 -11.96
CA GLU A 262 -6.10 -8.47 -11.20
C GLU A 262 -6.99 -8.18 -9.99
N LEU A 263 -6.73 -7.07 -9.28
CA LEU A 263 -7.59 -6.58 -8.20
C LEU A 263 -8.96 -6.21 -8.75
N PHE A 264 -9.01 -5.47 -9.85
CA PHE A 264 -10.27 -5.10 -10.49
C PHE A 264 -11.09 -6.34 -10.92
N MET A 265 -10.44 -7.41 -11.43
CA MET A 265 -11.14 -8.66 -11.74
C MET A 265 -11.70 -9.36 -10.50
N GLN A 266 -10.98 -9.34 -9.37
CA GLN A 266 -11.47 -9.91 -8.11
C GLN A 266 -12.70 -9.14 -7.61
N ASP A 267 -12.64 -7.81 -7.64
CA ASP A 267 -13.75 -6.95 -7.22
C ASP A 267 -14.98 -7.16 -8.14
N LEU A 268 -14.77 -7.35 -9.45
CA LEU A 268 -15.85 -7.70 -10.37
C LEU A 268 -16.53 -9.03 -10.01
N MET A 269 -15.77 -10.04 -9.58
CA MET A 269 -16.31 -11.34 -9.19
C MET A 269 -17.02 -11.29 -7.83
N ILE A 270 -16.47 -10.55 -6.87
CA ILE A 270 -17.05 -10.39 -5.52
C ILE A 270 -18.36 -9.59 -5.59
N HIS A 271 -18.39 -8.53 -6.38
CA HIS A 271 -19.52 -7.59 -6.48
C HIS A 271 -20.41 -7.84 -7.71
N MET A 272 -20.45 -9.09 -8.20
CA MET A 272 -21.23 -9.50 -9.39
C MET A 272 -22.75 -9.24 -9.28
N THR A 273 -23.26 -9.04 -8.07
CA THR A 273 -24.65 -8.70 -7.79
C THR A 273 -25.00 -7.23 -8.04
N GLU A 274 -24.00 -6.35 -8.15
CA GLU A 274 -24.21 -4.90 -8.24
C GLU A 274 -24.18 -4.38 -9.68
N TRP A 275 -23.35 -4.99 -10.53
CA TRP A 275 -23.27 -4.66 -11.94
C TRP A 275 -24.07 -5.64 -12.79
N GLN A 276 -24.55 -5.17 -13.93
CA GLN A 276 -25.39 -5.92 -14.85
C GLN A 276 -24.60 -6.32 -16.09
N GLU A 277 -23.78 -5.41 -16.61
CA GLU A 277 -23.05 -5.63 -17.85
C GLU A 277 -21.70 -4.92 -17.83
N LEU A 278 -20.66 -5.60 -18.31
CA LEU A 278 -19.35 -5.03 -18.61
C LEU A 278 -19.24 -4.88 -20.14
N SER A 279 -19.33 -3.66 -20.64
CA SER A 279 -19.37 -3.38 -22.09
C SER A 279 -17.97 -3.24 -22.68
N SER A 280 -17.03 -2.62 -21.97
CA SER A 280 -15.65 -2.35 -22.40
C SER A 280 -14.68 -2.43 -21.21
N PRO A 281 -13.40 -2.83 -21.40
CA PRO A 281 -12.76 -3.24 -22.66
C PRO A 281 -12.88 -4.74 -22.96
N LYS A 282 -12.85 -5.10 -24.26
CA LYS A 282 -13.03 -6.49 -24.74
C LYS A 282 -12.01 -7.47 -24.13
N TRP A 283 -10.76 -7.05 -23.98
CA TRP A 283 -9.71 -7.88 -23.39
C TRP A 283 -10.02 -8.28 -21.94
N LEU A 284 -10.66 -7.40 -21.16
CA LEU A 284 -11.03 -7.67 -19.78
C LEU A 284 -12.15 -8.72 -19.70
N ARG A 285 -13.12 -8.63 -20.61
CA ARG A 285 -14.20 -9.64 -20.74
C ARG A 285 -13.64 -11.02 -21.08
N THR A 286 -12.69 -11.08 -22.01
CA THR A 286 -12.04 -12.35 -22.39
C THR A 286 -11.28 -12.95 -21.21
N LYS A 287 -10.54 -12.12 -20.46
CA LYS A 287 -9.78 -12.56 -19.29
C LYS A 287 -10.68 -13.07 -18.16
N LEU A 288 -11.78 -12.37 -17.87
CA LEU A 288 -12.80 -12.81 -16.91
C LEU A 288 -13.47 -14.12 -17.35
N ARG A 289 -13.83 -14.24 -18.62
CA ARG A 289 -14.43 -15.46 -19.17
C ARG A 289 -13.52 -16.67 -18.98
N SER A 290 -12.25 -16.55 -19.37
CA SER A 290 -11.26 -17.61 -19.20
C SER A 290 -11.11 -18.01 -17.73
N ARG A 291 -11.15 -17.04 -16.80
CA ARG A 291 -11.10 -17.33 -15.36
C ARG A 291 -12.33 -18.11 -14.88
N CYS A 292 -13.53 -17.73 -15.32
CA CYS A 292 -14.75 -18.45 -15.01
C CYS A 292 -14.78 -19.85 -15.62
N GLU A 293 -14.32 -20.02 -16.87
CA GLU A 293 -14.21 -21.31 -17.54
C GLU A 293 -13.25 -22.24 -16.79
N SER A 294 -12.07 -21.76 -16.37
CA SER A 294 -11.16 -22.56 -15.54
C SER A 294 -11.76 -22.96 -14.18
N ILE A 295 -12.62 -22.12 -13.58
CA ILE A 295 -13.31 -22.46 -12.33
C ILE A 295 -14.38 -23.54 -12.58
N VAL A 296 -15.13 -23.43 -13.68
CA VAL A 296 -16.13 -24.44 -14.07
C VAL A 296 -15.46 -25.78 -14.38
N GLU A 297 -14.37 -25.79 -15.15
CA GLU A 297 -13.59 -26.99 -15.42
C GLU A 297 -13.07 -27.64 -14.14
N GLN A 298 -12.62 -26.85 -13.16
CA GLN A 298 -12.21 -27.39 -11.87
C GLN A 298 -13.37 -27.97 -11.06
N LEU A 299 -14.56 -27.38 -11.14
CA LEU A 299 -15.76 -27.89 -10.48
C LEU A 299 -16.26 -29.20 -11.13
N ASP A 300 -16.19 -29.31 -12.45
CA ASP A 300 -16.59 -30.50 -13.20
C ASP A 300 -15.62 -31.68 -12.99
N LEU A 301 -14.32 -31.41 -12.83
CA LEU A 301 -13.32 -32.42 -12.44
C LEU A 301 -13.59 -32.99 -11.04
N THR A 302 -14.05 -32.19 -10.08
CA THR A 302 -14.46 -32.67 -8.75
C THR A 302 -15.72 -33.55 -8.79
N ASN A 303 -16.63 -33.33 -9.74
CA ASN A 303 -17.81 -34.20 -9.91
C ASN A 303 -17.47 -35.58 -10.48
N ALA A 304 -16.42 -35.70 -11.29
CA ALA A 304 -15.96 -36.98 -11.84
C ALA A 304 -15.32 -37.92 -10.79
N HIS A 305 -14.79 -37.38 -9.69
CA HIS A 305 -14.22 -38.18 -8.58
C HIS A 305 -15.25 -38.51 -7.47
N SER A 306 -16.46 -37.97 -7.57
CA SER A 306 -17.51 -38.20 -6.56
C SER A 306 -18.43 -39.38 -6.90
N THR A 307 -18.45 -39.83 -8.16
CA THR A 307 -19.31 -40.95 -8.62
C THR A 307 -18.71 -42.35 -8.46
N ASP A 308 -17.41 -42.48 -8.12
CA ASP A 308 -16.74 -43.79 -8.00
C ASP A 308 -16.63 -44.33 -6.56
N THR A 309 -17.10 -43.62 -5.53
CA THR A 309 -17.00 -44.05 -4.12
C THR A 309 -18.33 -44.45 -3.45
N LEU A 310 -19.36 -44.82 -4.23
CA LEU A 310 -20.63 -45.37 -3.70
C LEU A 310 -21.02 -46.72 -4.32
N LYS A 311 -20.04 -47.56 -4.62
CA LYS A 311 -20.23 -49.00 -4.80
C LYS A 311 -19.13 -49.75 -4.07
N GLU A 312 -19.36 -50.03 -2.79
CA GLU A 312 -18.99 -51.29 -2.13
C GLU A 312 -19.77 -51.45 -0.82
#